data_AF-A0A533RM18-F1
#
_entry.id   AF-A0A533RM18-F1
#
_cell.length_a   1.000
_cell.length_b   1.000
_cell.length_c   1.000
_cell.angle_alpha   90.00
_cell.angle_beta   90.00
_cell.angle_gamma   90.00
#
_symmetry.space_group_name_H-M   'P 1'
#
loop_
_entity.id
_entity.type
_entity.pdbx_description
1 polymer ?
#
loop_
_entity_poly.entity_id
_entity_poly.type
_entity_poly.pdbx_seq_one_letter_code
_entity_poly.pdbx_strand_id
1 'polypeptide(L)'
;MRWHTRGGVPHGGRPAPARGRDQDRDVTTRILEWECGTEPLGRVVVALGVFDGVHLGHQALVRDSIALAAERGVQCAVLTFDRDPDQVVSPDTAMPQLLTLDEKLAYLSEVGPDVVVVVGFCRHIADTAPDRFVTDVLMDACAPVEVVVGRDFRYGRHASGGVRSLAESGETHGFGVVAHELIEVGGAPVTSTRIRGLVAAGEVEEAAELLGRYHRVRGSVWRGRGMGAEL
;
A
#
# COMPACT_ATOMS: atom_id res chain seq x y z
N MET A 1 14.26 -12.72 -16.55
CA MET A 1 12.83 -12.38 -16.79
C MET A 1 12.64 -10.89 -16.49
N ARG A 2 11.68 -10.21 -17.12
CA ARG A 2 11.48 -8.76 -16.97
C ARG A 2 10.13 -8.48 -16.29
N TRP A 3 10.08 -7.43 -15.48
CA TRP A 3 8.84 -6.92 -14.90
C TRP A 3 7.77 -6.62 -15.95
N HIS A 4 6.51 -6.95 -15.63
CA HIS A 4 5.36 -6.51 -16.41
C HIS A 4 4.91 -5.12 -15.92
N THR A 5 4.82 -4.16 -16.84
CA THR A 5 4.30 -2.82 -16.56
C THR A 5 2.81 -2.80 -16.78
N ARG A 6 2.04 -2.35 -15.78
CA ARG A 6 0.63 -2.04 -15.97
C ARG A 6 0.50 -0.71 -16.70
N GLY A 7 -0.35 -0.65 -17.73
CA GLY A 7 -0.63 0.59 -18.45
C GLY A 7 -1.12 1.67 -17.48
N GLY A 8 -0.52 2.87 -17.54
CA GLY A 8 -0.83 3.96 -16.61
C GLY A 8 -2.30 4.39 -16.66
N VAL A 9 -2.85 4.74 -15.51
CA VAL A 9 -4.21 5.26 -15.39
C VAL A 9 -4.21 6.74 -15.81
N PRO A 10 -4.98 7.16 -16.84
CA PRO A 10 -5.05 8.57 -17.18
C PRO A 10 -5.84 9.35 -16.10
N HIS A 11 -5.20 10.37 -15.50
CA HIS A 11 -5.85 11.27 -14.55
C HIS A 11 -6.56 12.43 -15.26
N GLY A 12 -7.87 12.57 -15.02
CA GLY A 12 -8.64 13.78 -15.34
C GLY A 12 -8.36 14.87 -14.31
N GLY A 13 -7.77 15.98 -14.73
CA GLY A 13 -7.22 17.01 -13.85
C GLY A 13 -8.22 18.04 -13.29
N ARG A 14 -7.82 18.65 -12.16
CA ARG A 14 -8.26 19.96 -11.68
C ARG A 14 -7.06 20.71 -11.07
N PRO A 15 -7.03 22.06 -11.10
CA PRO A 15 -5.80 22.82 -10.91
C PRO A 15 -5.45 23.05 -9.45
N ALA A 16 -4.16 23.01 -9.12
CA ALA A 16 -3.60 23.37 -7.82
C ALA A 16 -3.26 24.88 -7.74
N PRO A 17 -3.30 25.50 -6.54
CA PRO A 17 -2.85 26.87 -6.34
C PRO A 17 -1.31 26.96 -6.27
N ALA A 18 -0.79 28.14 -6.56
CA ALA A 18 0.60 28.35 -6.93
C ALA A 18 1.55 28.71 -5.77
N ARG A 19 2.76 28.14 -5.86
CA ARG A 19 4.14 28.67 -5.62
C ARG A 19 4.93 28.10 -4.45
N GLY A 20 6.13 27.61 -4.82
CA GLY A 20 7.34 27.49 -3.99
C GLY A 20 8.31 26.49 -4.63
N ARG A 21 9.26 26.96 -5.46
CA ARG A 21 10.20 26.11 -6.21
C ARG A 21 11.23 25.45 -5.27
N ASP A 22 11.29 24.12 -5.28
CA ASP A 22 12.52 23.38 -5.58
C ASP A 22 12.18 21.97 -6.11
N GLN A 23 12.77 21.61 -7.26
CA GLN A 23 12.76 20.31 -7.96
C GLN A 23 11.44 19.76 -8.53
N ASP A 24 11.09 20.26 -9.73
CA ASP A 24 10.36 19.50 -10.76
C ASP A 24 11.11 18.19 -11.05
N ARG A 25 10.74 17.10 -10.38
CA ARG A 25 10.76 15.81 -11.05
C ARG A 25 9.32 15.50 -11.40
N ASP A 26 9.03 15.45 -12.69
CA ASP A 26 7.82 14.82 -13.22
C ASP A 26 7.96 13.29 -13.00
N VAL A 27 7.97 12.85 -11.73
CA VAL A 27 8.10 11.43 -11.38
C VAL A 27 6.75 10.79 -11.61
N THR A 28 6.56 10.24 -12.80
CA THR A 28 5.49 9.27 -12.99
C THR A 28 5.86 8.01 -12.22
N THR A 29 5.10 7.69 -11.15
CA THR A 29 5.23 6.43 -10.41
C THR A 29 5.10 5.24 -11.36
N ARG A 30 6.11 4.36 -11.38
CA ARG A 30 6.06 3.12 -12.19
C ARG A 30 5.29 2.03 -11.44
N ILE A 31 4.37 1.36 -12.10
CA ILE A 31 3.64 0.22 -11.52
C ILE A 31 4.17 -1.07 -12.14
N LEU A 32 4.65 -1.97 -11.29
CA LEU A 32 5.23 -3.24 -11.68
C LEU A 32 4.50 -4.39 -10.99
N GLU A 33 4.13 -5.42 -11.75
CA GLU A 33 3.62 -6.68 -11.21
C GLU A 33 4.78 -7.65 -10.99
N TRP A 34 4.90 -8.20 -9.77
CA TRP A 34 5.96 -9.15 -9.42
C TRP A 34 5.60 -10.57 -9.83
N GLU A 35 6.59 -11.22 -10.42
CA GLU A 35 6.60 -12.66 -10.69
C GLU A 35 7.88 -13.24 -10.11
N CYS A 36 7.79 -14.39 -9.45
CA CYS A 36 8.95 -15.05 -8.85
C CYS A 36 10.07 -15.26 -9.88
N GLY A 37 11.30 -14.88 -9.52
CA GLY A 37 12.47 -14.99 -10.41
C GLY A 37 12.65 -13.82 -11.37
N THR A 38 11.89 -12.73 -11.22
CA THR A 38 12.23 -11.43 -11.82
C THR A 38 13.49 -10.85 -11.19
N GLU A 39 14.27 -10.09 -11.96
CA GLU A 39 15.42 -9.38 -11.39
C GLU A 39 14.94 -8.36 -10.33
N PRO A 40 15.53 -8.35 -9.13
CA PRO A 40 15.12 -7.43 -8.07
C PRO A 40 15.31 -5.98 -8.51
N LEU A 41 14.50 -5.07 -7.97
CA LEU A 41 14.67 -3.63 -8.20
C LEU A 41 16.08 -3.12 -7.86
N GLY A 42 16.76 -3.79 -6.94
CA GLY A 42 18.08 -3.44 -6.46
C GLY A 42 18.00 -2.54 -5.23
N ARG A 43 19.03 -1.74 -4.99
CA ARG A 43 19.13 -0.93 -3.77
C ARG A 43 18.02 0.13 -3.75
N VAL A 44 16.98 -0.12 -2.94
CA VAL A 44 15.81 0.75 -2.75
C VAL A 44 15.40 0.81 -1.28
N VAL A 45 14.70 1.88 -0.90
CA VAL A 45 13.93 1.91 0.36
C VAL A 45 12.53 1.39 0.05
N VAL A 46 12.03 0.45 0.85
CA VAL A 46 10.72 -0.18 0.63
C VAL A 46 9.74 0.21 1.72
N ALA A 47 8.65 0.88 1.36
CA ALA A 47 7.43 0.93 2.16
C ALA A 47 6.66 -0.38 1.97
N LEU A 48 6.53 -1.20 3.02
CA LEU A 48 5.93 -2.53 2.93
C LEU A 48 4.56 -2.58 3.63
N GLY A 49 3.51 -3.01 2.91
CA GLY A 49 2.17 -3.13 3.51
C GLY A 49 1.04 -3.45 2.52
N VAL A 50 -0.15 -3.72 3.08
CA VAL A 50 -1.36 -3.98 2.28
C VAL A 50 -1.92 -2.69 1.66
N PHE A 51 -1.77 -1.57 2.35
CA PHE A 51 -2.19 -0.23 1.92
C PHE A 51 -3.68 -0.11 1.56
N ASP A 52 -4.56 -0.92 2.16
CA ASP A 52 -6.01 -0.81 1.92
C ASP A 52 -6.54 0.54 2.43
N GLY A 53 -7.28 1.24 1.59
CA GLY A 53 -7.77 2.61 1.85
C GLY A 53 -6.74 3.73 1.66
N VAL A 54 -5.43 3.47 1.59
CA VAL A 54 -4.36 4.52 1.52
C VAL A 54 -4.69 5.72 2.44
N HIS A 55 -4.98 5.41 3.70
CA HIS A 55 -5.40 6.37 4.72
C HIS A 55 -4.24 7.26 5.19
N LEU A 56 -4.49 8.22 6.08
CA LEU A 56 -3.47 9.18 6.52
C LEU A 56 -2.21 8.50 7.08
N GLY A 57 -2.35 7.42 7.86
CA GLY A 57 -1.20 6.61 8.32
C GLY A 57 -0.38 5.99 7.18
N HIS A 58 -1.02 5.43 6.15
CA HIS A 58 -0.32 4.90 4.98
C HIS A 58 0.40 6.00 4.20
N GLN A 59 -0.24 7.16 4.03
CA GLN A 59 0.38 8.28 3.33
C GLN A 59 1.60 8.81 4.08
N ALA A 60 1.53 8.92 5.41
CA ALA A 60 2.65 9.32 6.25
C ALA A 60 3.82 8.31 6.13
N LEU A 61 3.54 7.01 6.26
CA LEU A 61 4.54 5.96 6.10
C LEU A 61 5.26 6.05 4.74
N VAL A 62 4.51 6.21 3.64
CA VAL A 62 5.10 6.31 2.30
C VAL A 62 5.91 7.60 2.13
N ARG A 63 5.46 8.74 2.68
CA ARG A 63 6.22 10.01 2.65
C ARG A 63 7.54 9.90 3.42
N ASP A 64 7.52 9.25 4.58
CA ASP A 64 8.74 9.00 5.35
C ASP A 64 9.72 8.09 4.59
N SER A 65 9.21 7.07 3.90
CA SER A 65 10.02 6.23 3.01
C SER A 65 10.63 7.02 1.84
N ILE A 66 9.88 7.96 1.26
CA ILE A 66 10.39 8.85 0.20
C ILE A 66 11.54 9.73 0.74
N ALA A 67 11.36 10.32 1.91
CA ALA A 67 12.40 11.13 2.56
C ALA A 67 13.66 10.30 2.84
N LEU A 68 13.49 9.10 3.41
CA LEU A 68 14.60 8.18 3.68
C LEU A 68 15.31 7.74 2.40
N ALA A 69 14.57 7.46 1.32
CA ALA A 69 15.16 7.12 0.03
C ALA A 69 16.02 8.25 -0.53
N ALA A 70 15.54 9.50 -0.41
CA ALA A 70 16.29 10.68 -0.82
C ALA A 70 17.59 10.86 -0.01
N GLU A 71 17.55 10.68 1.31
CA GLU A 71 18.73 10.71 2.18
C GLU A 71 19.76 9.62 1.81
N ARG A 72 19.28 8.44 1.42
CA ARG A 72 20.10 7.31 1.01
C ARG A 72 20.57 7.37 -0.45
N GLY A 73 20.08 8.32 -1.24
CA GLY A 73 20.39 8.45 -2.67
C GLY A 73 19.90 7.27 -3.51
N VAL A 74 18.79 6.64 -3.14
CA VAL A 74 18.18 5.49 -3.83
C VAL A 74 16.71 5.75 -4.16
N GLN A 75 16.06 4.85 -4.90
CA GLN A 75 14.63 4.96 -5.19
C GLN A 75 13.77 4.56 -3.98
N CYS A 76 12.59 5.17 -3.87
CA CYS A 76 11.53 4.72 -2.97
C CYS A 76 10.58 3.78 -3.72
N ALA A 77 10.43 2.56 -3.21
CA ALA A 77 9.45 1.60 -3.69
C ALA A 77 8.36 1.38 -2.64
N VAL A 78 7.12 1.18 -3.09
CA VAL A 78 6.05 0.60 -2.27
C VAL A 78 5.90 -0.86 -2.69
N LEU A 79 6.04 -1.80 -1.76
CA LEU A 79 5.67 -3.20 -2.00
C LEU A 79 4.29 -3.44 -1.37
N THR A 80 3.32 -3.78 -2.22
CA THR A 80 1.94 -4.06 -1.82
C THR A 80 1.40 -5.34 -2.44
N PHE A 81 0.19 -5.71 -2.04
CA PHE A 81 -0.49 -6.93 -2.45
C PHE A 81 -1.71 -6.62 -3.32
N ASP A 82 -2.05 -7.46 -4.30
CA ASP A 82 -3.22 -7.24 -5.15
C ASP A 82 -4.57 -7.31 -4.40
N ARG A 83 -4.60 -8.02 -3.28
CA ARG A 83 -5.75 -8.21 -2.39
C ARG A 83 -5.34 -8.21 -0.92
N ASP A 84 -6.29 -7.92 -0.04
CA ASP A 84 -6.08 -8.01 1.41
C ASP A 84 -5.92 -9.49 1.83
N PRO A 85 -4.95 -9.84 2.70
CA PRO A 85 -4.73 -11.21 3.15
C PRO A 85 -5.98 -11.92 3.70
N ASP A 86 -6.85 -11.19 4.39
CA ASP A 86 -8.08 -11.75 4.97
C ASP A 86 -9.02 -12.27 3.88
N GLN A 87 -9.02 -11.66 2.68
CA GLN A 87 -9.83 -12.11 1.53
C GLN A 87 -9.40 -13.50 1.02
N VAL A 88 -8.19 -13.95 1.34
CA VAL A 88 -7.65 -15.26 0.93
C VAL A 88 -7.66 -16.26 2.08
N VAL A 89 -7.31 -15.80 3.28
CA VAL A 89 -7.18 -16.66 4.46
C VAL A 89 -8.53 -16.96 5.09
N SER A 90 -9.46 -16.01 5.08
CA SER A 90 -10.76 -16.10 5.74
C SER A 90 -11.87 -15.42 4.93
N PRO A 91 -12.10 -15.86 3.68
CA PRO A 91 -13.02 -15.18 2.75
C PRO A 91 -14.46 -15.06 3.27
N ASP A 92 -14.92 -16.03 4.07
CA ASP A 92 -16.30 -16.05 4.58
C ASP A 92 -16.57 -14.98 5.65
N THR A 93 -15.53 -14.48 6.33
CA THR A 93 -15.64 -13.49 7.41
C THR A 93 -14.94 -12.18 7.09
N ALA A 94 -14.26 -12.09 5.95
CA ALA A 94 -13.49 -10.90 5.58
C ALA A 94 -14.44 -9.75 5.22
N MET A 95 -14.22 -8.58 5.83
CA MET A 95 -14.92 -7.37 5.43
C MET A 95 -14.47 -6.94 4.03
N PRO A 96 -15.35 -6.31 3.22
CA PRO A 96 -14.96 -5.78 1.91
C PRO A 96 -13.76 -4.83 1.99
N GLN A 97 -12.89 -4.89 0.98
CA GLN A 97 -11.78 -3.94 0.83
C GLN A 97 -12.31 -2.52 0.64
N LEU A 98 -11.57 -1.53 1.17
CA LEU A 98 -11.90 -0.12 1.00
C LEU A 98 -11.64 0.38 -0.42
N LEU A 99 -10.71 -0.25 -1.15
CA LEU A 99 -10.35 0.13 -2.51
C LEU A 99 -10.25 -1.10 -3.42
N THR A 100 -10.61 -0.91 -4.67
CA THR A 100 -10.12 -1.79 -5.74
C THR A 100 -8.61 -1.63 -5.92
N LEU A 101 -7.95 -2.61 -6.55
CA LEU A 101 -6.51 -2.50 -6.83
C LEU A 101 -6.17 -1.25 -7.64
N ASP A 102 -6.95 -0.95 -8.69
CA ASP A 102 -6.70 0.21 -9.55
C ASP A 102 -6.81 1.53 -8.79
N GLU A 103 -7.78 1.65 -7.87
CA GLU A 103 -7.91 2.83 -7.01
C GLU A 103 -6.76 2.91 -6.00
N LYS A 104 -6.35 1.79 -5.41
CA LYS A 104 -5.18 1.76 -4.52
C LYS A 104 -3.92 2.23 -5.23
N LEU A 105 -3.67 1.76 -6.45
CA LEU A 105 -2.51 2.16 -7.23
C LEU A 105 -2.56 3.64 -7.60
N ALA A 106 -3.73 4.17 -7.97
CA ALA A 106 -3.91 5.58 -8.22
C ALA A 106 -3.59 6.43 -6.98
N TYR A 107 -4.15 6.10 -5.81
CA TYR A 107 -3.87 6.84 -4.57
C TYR A 107 -2.42 6.70 -4.12
N LEU A 108 -1.78 5.54 -4.28
CA LEU A 108 -0.35 5.39 -3.98
C LEU A 108 0.50 6.25 -4.91
N SER A 109 0.13 6.35 -6.20
CA SER A 109 0.83 7.18 -7.18
C SER A 109 0.70 8.67 -6.86
N GLU A 110 -0.44 9.10 -6.30
CA GLU A 110 -0.63 10.47 -5.80
C GLU A 110 0.26 10.80 -4.60
N VAL A 111 0.68 9.81 -3.79
CA VAL A 111 1.66 10.04 -2.70
C VAL A 111 3.08 10.23 -3.27
N GLY A 112 3.37 9.66 -4.43
CA GLY A 112 4.59 9.91 -5.21
C GLY A 112 5.83 9.04 -4.93
N PRO A 113 5.72 7.72 -4.67
CA PRO A 113 6.90 6.84 -4.71
C PRO A 113 7.40 6.70 -6.15
N ASP A 114 8.67 6.34 -6.34
CA ASP A 114 9.23 6.09 -7.67
C ASP A 114 8.61 4.84 -8.32
N VAL A 115 8.31 3.81 -7.51
CA VAL A 115 7.81 2.51 -7.95
C VAL A 115 6.78 1.96 -6.99
N VAL A 116 5.72 1.33 -7.52
CA VAL A 116 4.83 0.45 -6.77
C VAL A 116 4.96 -0.96 -7.34
N VAL A 117 5.39 -1.89 -6.49
CA VAL A 117 5.49 -3.32 -6.77
C VAL A 117 4.25 -4.01 -6.22
N VAL A 118 3.53 -4.71 -7.09
CA VAL A 118 2.31 -5.46 -6.75
C VAL A 118 2.63 -6.94 -6.72
N VAL A 119 2.50 -7.54 -5.55
CA VAL A 119 2.62 -8.98 -5.34
C VAL A 119 1.22 -9.60 -5.39
N GLY A 120 1.02 -10.59 -6.24
CA GLY A 120 -0.22 -11.37 -6.27
C GLY A 120 -0.34 -12.21 -5.01
N PHE A 121 -1.19 -11.81 -4.06
CA PHE A 121 -1.34 -12.55 -2.80
C PHE A 121 -2.21 -13.77 -3.01
N CYS A 122 -1.64 -14.93 -2.71
CA CYS A 122 -2.29 -16.22 -2.88
C CYS A 122 -2.08 -17.10 -1.65
N ARG A 123 -2.72 -18.26 -1.62
CA ARG A 123 -2.62 -19.19 -0.48
C ARG A 123 -1.18 -19.61 -0.18
N HIS A 124 -0.35 -19.76 -1.22
CA HIS A 124 1.06 -20.08 -1.06
C HIS A 124 1.82 -19.01 -0.26
N ILE A 125 1.65 -17.72 -0.60
CA ILE A 125 2.24 -16.61 0.15
C ILE A 125 1.65 -16.53 1.56
N ALA A 126 0.34 -16.74 1.72
CA ALA A 126 -0.31 -16.74 3.02
C ALA A 126 0.23 -17.82 3.97
N ASP A 127 0.63 -18.97 3.44
CA ASP A 127 1.16 -20.10 4.21
C ASP A 127 2.70 -20.05 4.39
N THR A 128 3.36 -19.03 3.82
CA THR A 128 4.82 -18.84 3.85
C THR A 128 5.29 -18.40 5.23
N ALA A 129 6.31 -19.06 5.79
CA ALA A 129 6.90 -18.67 7.07
C ALA A 129 7.57 -17.28 7.00
N PRO A 130 7.69 -16.53 8.11
CA PRO A 130 8.25 -15.18 8.08
C PRO A 130 9.64 -15.07 7.43
N ASP A 131 10.56 -15.98 7.76
CA ASP A 131 11.90 -16.06 7.18
C ASP A 131 11.85 -16.27 5.65
N ARG A 132 10.97 -17.17 5.20
CA ARG A 132 10.75 -17.45 3.78
C ARG A 132 10.10 -16.29 3.05
N PHE A 133 9.22 -15.53 3.69
CA PHE A 133 8.65 -14.33 3.08
C PHE A 133 9.75 -13.29 2.78
N VAL A 134 10.72 -13.15 3.69
CA VAL A 134 11.86 -12.24 3.46
C VAL A 134 12.67 -12.70 2.25
N THR A 135 13.06 -13.98 2.18
CA THR A 135 13.90 -14.46 1.08
C THR A 135 13.16 -14.55 -0.25
N ASP A 136 11.98 -15.16 -0.24
CA ASP A 136 11.28 -15.63 -1.44
C ASP A 136 10.38 -14.54 -2.05
N VAL A 137 10.10 -13.45 -1.30
CA VAL A 137 9.29 -12.32 -1.78
C VAL A 137 10.07 -11.02 -1.70
N LEU A 138 10.48 -10.59 -0.51
CA LEU A 138 11.07 -9.25 -0.33
C LEU A 138 12.45 -9.11 -0.99
N MET A 139 13.33 -10.08 -0.79
CA MET A 139 14.67 -10.09 -1.38
C MET A 139 14.63 -10.37 -2.88
N ASP A 140 13.76 -11.28 -3.33
CA ASP A 140 13.55 -11.56 -4.75
C ASP A 140 12.98 -10.34 -5.52
N ALA A 141 11.98 -9.66 -4.95
CA ALA A 141 11.35 -8.52 -5.61
C ALA A 141 12.19 -7.24 -5.55
N CYS A 142 12.85 -6.94 -4.43
CA CYS A 142 13.45 -5.64 -4.19
C CYS A 142 14.95 -5.69 -3.89
N ALA A 143 15.41 -6.58 -3.00
CA ALA A 143 16.74 -6.50 -2.38
C ALA A 143 17.00 -5.11 -1.72
N PRO A 144 16.17 -4.74 -0.72
CA PRO A 144 16.15 -3.40 -0.14
C PRO A 144 17.44 -3.05 0.63
N VAL A 145 17.67 -1.76 0.83
CA VAL A 145 18.64 -1.25 1.83
C VAL A 145 17.97 -0.87 3.15
N GLU A 146 16.70 -0.48 3.09
CA GLU A 146 15.85 -0.14 4.24
C GLU A 146 14.43 -0.60 3.96
N VAL A 147 13.74 -1.05 5.00
CA VAL A 147 12.33 -1.42 4.95
C VAL A 147 11.56 -0.62 6.00
N VAL A 148 10.56 0.13 5.56
CA VAL A 148 9.70 0.93 6.42
C VAL A 148 8.35 0.24 6.53
N VAL A 149 7.92 -0.02 7.76
CA VAL A 149 6.66 -0.68 8.10
C VAL A 149 5.97 0.04 9.25
N GLY A 150 4.66 -0.10 9.38
CA GLY A 150 3.94 0.35 10.59
C GLY A 150 4.45 -0.39 11.82
N ARG A 151 4.42 0.24 12.99
CA ARG A 151 4.87 -0.37 14.24
C ARG A 151 4.08 -1.63 14.64
N ASP A 152 2.84 -1.74 14.19
CA ASP A 152 1.97 -2.90 14.37
C ASP A 152 2.09 -3.94 13.25
N PHE A 153 3.02 -3.76 12.30
CA PHE A 153 3.15 -4.61 11.13
C PHE A 153 3.36 -6.09 11.49
N ARG A 154 2.58 -6.94 10.83
CA ARG A 154 2.64 -8.40 10.92
C ARG A 154 2.79 -9.01 9.54
N TYR A 155 3.51 -10.13 9.46
CA TYR A 155 3.75 -10.84 8.20
C TYR A 155 4.02 -12.34 8.43
N GLY A 156 4.10 -13.08 7.34
CA GLY A 156 4.25 -14.54 7.34
C GLY A 156 2.99 -15.27 7.83
N ARG A 157 3.07 -16.61 7.80
CA ARG A 157 1.94 -17.50 8.10
C ARG A 157 1.29 -17.16 9.43
N HIS A 158 -0.03 -16.99 9.42
CA HIS A 158 -0.84 -16.58 10.57
C HIS A 158 -0.34 -15.31 11.27
N ALA A 159 0.23 -14.37 10.51
CA ALA A 159 0.78 -13.13 11.05
C ALA A 159 1.80 -13.38 12.18
N SER A 160 2.60 -14.46 12.08
CA SER A 160 3.52 -14.89 13.13
C SER A 160 4.79 -14.03 13.26
N GLY A 161 5.20 -13.38 12.16
CA GLY A 161 6.28 -12.39 12.16
C GLY A 161 5.79 -10.99 12.48
N GLY A 162 6.70 -10.13 12.93
CA GLY A 162 6.46 -8.69 13.12
C GLY A 162 7.74 -7.87 13.04
N VAL A 163 7.68 -6.59 13.38
CA VAL A 163 8.81 -5.65 13.25
C VAL A 163 10.14 -6.20 13.79
N ARG A 164 10.14 -6.84 14.97
CA ARG A 164 11.36 -7.41 15.57
C ARG A 164 11.98 -8.52 14.72
N SER A 165 11.16 -9.49 14.28
CA SER A 165 11.66 -10.60 13.44
C SER A 165 12.10 -10.11 12.06
N LEU A 166 11.50 -9.04 11.55
CA LEU A 166 11.89 -8.41 10.31
C LEU A 166 13.26 -7.73 10.45
N ALA A 167 13.51 -7.05 11.58
CA ALA A 167 14.81 -6.44 11.87
C ALA A 167 15.91 -7.50 12.03
N GLU A 168 15.66 -8.58 12.78
CA GLU A 168 16.57 -9.74 12.89
C GLU A 168 16.88 -10.35 11.51
N SER A 169 15.87 -10.46 10.64
CA SER A 169 16.08 -10.91 9.26
C SER A 169 16.88 -9.90 8.43
N GLY A 170 16.65 -8.60 8.65
CA GLY A 170 17.37 -7.51 7.99
C GLY A 170 18.87 -7.53 8.28
N GLU A 171 19.26 -7.77 9.53
CA GLU A 171 20.67 -7.94 9.92
C GLU A 171 21.35 -9.07 9.13
N THR A 172 20.62 -10.16 8.88
CA THR A 172 21.12 -11.32 8.13
C THR A 172 21.22 -11.05 6.62
N HIS A 173 20.30 -10.28 6.06
CA HIS A 173 20.17 -10.07 4.60
C HIS A 173 20.72 -8.72 4.12
N GLY A 174 21.20 -7.86 5.03
CA GLY A 174 21.87 -6.61 4.70
C GLY A 174 20.94 -5.40 4.50
N PHE A 175 19.78 -5.36 5.18
CA PHE A 175 18.86 -4.22 5.16
C PHE A 175 18.47 -3.76 6.56
N GLY A 176 18.23 -2.46 6.72
CA GLY A 176 17.69 -1.89 7.96
C GLY A 176 16.16 -1.91 8.00
N VAL A 177 15.59 -1.76 9.19
CA VAL A 177 14.13 -1.71 9.40
C VAL A 177 13.76 -0.47 10.20
N VAL A 178 12.81 0.30 9.67
CA VAL A 178 12.24 1.48 10.33
C VAL A 178 10.79 1.19 10.68
N ALA A 179 10.49 1.27 11.98
CA ALA A 179 9.14 1.11 12.50
C ALA A 179 8.44 2.48 12.60
N HIS A 180 7.62 2.81 11.61
CA HIS A 180 6.84 4.03 11.54
C HIS A 180 5.75 4.05 12.63
N GLU A 181 5.65 5.17 13.35
CA GLU A 181 4.63 5.37 14.37
C GLU A 181 3.24 5.41 13.73
N LEU A 182 2.24 4.88 14.43
CA LEU A 182 0.87 4.95 13.93
C LEU A 182 0.32 6.36 14.13
N ILE A 183 -0.15 6.96 13.05
CA ILE A 183 -0.90 8.21 13.11
C ILE A 183 -2.19 7.98 13.89
N GLU A 184 -2.49 8.87 14.82
CA GLU A 184 -3.72 8.85 15.60
C GLU A 184 -4.63 10.02 15.24
N VAL A 185 -5.93 9.75 15.17
CA VAL A 185 -6.99 10.76 15.00
C VAL A 185 -8.08 10.45 16.01
N GLY A 186 -8.43 11.45 16.82
CA GLY A 186 -9.37 11.29 17.94
C GLY A 186 -8.84 10.38 19.06
N GLY A 187 -7.52 10.33 19.26
CA GLY A 187 -6.88 9.52 20.32
C GLY A 187 -6.85 8.02 20.06
N ALA A 188 -7.07 7.59 18.82
CA ALA A 188 -6.95 6.20 18.41
C ALA A 188 -6.21 6.08 17.06
N PRO A 189 -5.47 4.99 16.83
CA PRO A 189 -4.77 4.75 15.57
C PRO A 189 -5.69 4.79 14.35
N VAL A 190 -5.16 5.30 13.25
CA VAL A 190 -5.79 5.26 11.92
C VAL A 190 -5.44 3.92 11.26
N THR A 191 -6.42 3.02 11.15
CA THR A 191 -6.24 1.69 10.55
C THR A 191 -7.35 1.36 9.55
N SER A 192 -7.06 0.50 8.56
CA SER A 192 -8.07 0.02 7.60
C SER A 192 -9.24 -0.69 8.29
N THR A 193 -8.99 -1.44 9.37
CA THR A 193 -10.05 -2.10 10.16
C THR A 193 -11.02 -1.10 10.76
N ARG A 194 -10.52 -0.01 11.37
CA ARG A 194 -11.37 1.05 11.93
C ARG A 194 -12.20 1.73 10.83
N ILE A 195 -11.57 2.05 9.70
CA ILE A 195 -12.24 2.69 8.56
C ILE A 195 -13.32 1.77 7.97
N ARG A 196 -13.03 0.48 7.79
CA ARG A 196 -14.01 -0.51 7.33
C ARG A 196 -15.22 -0.57 8.26
N GLY A 197 -15.01 -0.54 9.57
CA GLY A 197 -16.07 -0.48 10.57
C GLY A 197 -16.96 0.76 10.45
N LEU A 198 -16.36 1.95 10.32
CA LEU A 198 -17.08 3.21 10.14
C LEU A 198 -17.92 3.22 8.86
N VAL A 199 -17.33 2.80 7.73
CA VAL A 199 -18.05 2.69 6.45
C VAL A 199 -19.23 1.72 6.55
N ALA A 200 -19.04 0.57 7.21
CA ALA A 200 -20.11 -0.40 7.42
C ALA A 200 -21.24 0.12 8.31
N ALA A 201 -20.92 1.00 9.26
CA ALA A 201 -21.90 1.65 10.14
C ALA A 201 -22.61 2.85 9.48
N GLY A 202 -22.15 3.32 8.32
CA GLY A 202 -22.67 4.52 7.65
C GLY A 202 -22.05 5.83 8.14
N GLU A 203 -21.03 5.76 9.00
CA GLU A 203 -20.32 6.92 9.57
C GLU A 203 -19.26 7.43 8.57
N VAL A 204 -19.72 7.91 7.41
CA VAL A 204 -18.86 8.22 6.26
C VAL A 204 -18.03 9.49 6.45
N GLU A 205 -18.50 10.44 7.25
CA GLU A 205 -17.77 11.65 7.62
C GLU A 205 -16.55 11.31 8.50
N GLU A 206 -16.73 10.50 9.53
CA GLU A 206 -15.62 10.04 10.38
C GLU A 206 -14.62 9.21 9.57
N ALA A 207 -15.10 8.32 8.69
CA ALA A 207 -14.23 7.59 7.78
C ALA A 207 -13.42 8.53 6.88
N ALA A 208 -14.02 9.65 6.44
CA ALA A 208 -13.35 10.63 5.59
C ALA A 208 -12.21 11.35 6.30
N GLU A 209 -12.36 11.66 7.60
CA GLU A 209 -11.29 12.25 8.42
C GLU A 209 -10.07 11.34 8.48
N LEU A 210 -10.29 10.01 8.63
CA LEU A 210 -9.22 9.02 8.69
C LEU A 210 -8.55 8.79 7.33
N LEU A 211 -9.32 8.86 6.25
CA LEU A 211 -8.84 8.70 4.87
C LEU A 211 -8.19 9.95 4.29
N GLY A 212 -8.46 11.14 4.87
CA GLY A 212 -8.16 12.44 4.30
C GLY A 212 -9.01 12.80 3.07
N ARG A 213 -10.09 12.05 2.83
CA ARG A 213 -11.01 12.17 1.68
C ARG A 213 -12.27 11.34 1.91
N TYR A 214 -13.36 11.68 1.23
CA TYR A 214 -14.56 10.85 1.23
C TYR A 214 -14.29 9.48 0.60
N HIS A 215 -14.81 8.43 1.26
CA HIS A 215 -14.86 7.10 0.67
C HIS A 215 -15.73 7.11 -0.60
N ARG A 216 -15.29 6.40 -1.65
CA ARG A 216 -15.93 6.41 -2.96
C ARG A 216 -16.16 4.98 -3.43
N VAL A 217 -17.31 4.79 -4.07
CA VAL A 217 -17.61 3.58 -4.84
C VAL A 217 -17.65 3.89 -6.34
N ARG A 218 -17.31 2.91 -7.15
CA ARG A 218 -17.47 2.93 -8.61
C ARG A 218 -18.26 1.71 -9.04
N GLY A 219 -19.18 1.91 -9.98
CA GLY A 219 -19.97 0.84 -10.55
C GLY A 219 -20.65 1.29 -11.83
N SER A 220 -20.98 0.33 -12.69
CA SER A 220 -21.78 0.59 -13.88
C SER A 220 -23.22 0.86 -13.48
N VAL A 221 -23.83 1.90 -14.03
CA VAL A 221 -25.26 2.18 -13.84
C VAL A 221 -26.07 1.24 -14.73
N TRP A 222 -26.97 0.48 -14.12
CA TRP A 222 -27.90 -0.40 -14.82
C TRP A 222 -29.32 0.15 -14.74
N ARG A 223 -30.21 -0.32 -15.64
CA ARG A 223 -31.62 0.07 -15.61
C ARG A 223 -32.22 -0.29 -14.24
N GLY A 224 -32.63 0.74 -13.50
CA GLY A 224 -33.30 0.61 -12.22
C GLY A 224 -34.82 0.57 -12.35
N ARG A 225 -35.53 0.92 -11.28
CA ARG A 225 -37.00 0.91 -11.17
C ARG A 225 -37.73 1.93 -12.07
N GLY A 226 -37.03 2.65 -12.95
CA GLY A 226 -37.63 3.65 -13.85
C GLY A 226 -38.07 4.97 -13.22
N MET A 227 -38.00 5.11 -11.89
CA MET A 227 -38.49 6.27 -11.14
C MET A 227 -37.61 7.54 -11.24
N GLY A 228 -36.45 7.47 -11.90
CA GLY A 228 -35.54 8.61 -12.03
C GLY A 228 -36.03 9.72 -12.97
N ALA A 229 -37.08 9.47 -13.75
CA ALA A 229 -37.70 10.44 -14.65
C ALA A 229 -38.88 11.21 -14.02
N GLU A 230 -39.28 10.86 -12.79
CA GLU A 230 -40.49 11.37 -12.11
C GLU A 230 -40.18 12.28 -10.91
N LEU A 231 -38.89 12.62 -10.67
CA LEU A 231 -38.41 13.51 -9.61
C LEU A 231 -37.81 14.79 -10.21
#